data_AF-B8IXU0-F1
#
_entry.id   AF-B8IXU0-F1
#
_cell.length_a   1.000
_cell.length_b   1.000
_cell.length_c   1.000
_cell.angle_alpha   90.00
_cell.angle_beta   90.00
_cell.angle_gamma   90.00
#
_symmetry.space_group_name_H-M   'P 1'
#
loop_
_entity.id
_entity.type
_entity.pdbx_description
1 polymer ?
#
loop_
_entity_poly.entity_id
_entity_poly.type
_entity_poly.pdbx_seq_one_letter_code
_entity_poly.pdbx_strand_id
1 'polypeptide(L)'
;MPVTKHQLARALQTATHIADREQLAAFILDDATAFAGNPFPNLTAGAALQTWRTRAIEFEGAEIAWAGLGCLLRALERMQTREPLVQEILRTAPHTLYLFHRGDGCSIVGAVLHGKPRQPLPAAISPARAVRPKRSRGASRQLDLFDLSIA
;
A
#
# COMPACT_ATOMS: atom_id res chain seq x y z
N MET A 1 -0.39 16.73 -15.78
CA MET A 1 0.08 15.40 -16.25
C MET A 1 -0.73 14.34 -15.54
N PRO A 2 -1.12 13.24 -16.20
CA PRO A 2 -1.77 12.13 -15.52
C PRO A 2 -0.80 11.52 -14.51
N VAL A 3 -1.33 11.16 -13.34
CA VAL A 3 -0.55 10.53 -12.28
C VAL A 3 -0.10 9.14 -12.73
N THR A 4 1.13 8.74 -12.41
CA THR A 4 1.68 7.43 -12.80
C THR A 4 1.52 6.38 -11.69
N LYS A 5 1.53 5.09 -12.05
CA LYS A 5 1.53 3.97 -11.08
C LYS A 5 2.68 4.10 -10.07
N HIS A 6 3.88 4.43 -10.54
CA HIS A 6 5.05 4.62 -9.67
C HIS A 6 4.88 5.80 -8.70
N GLN A 7 4.28 6.90 -9.14
CA GLN A 7 4.00 8.04 -8.29
C GLN A 7 3.00 7.68 -7.19
N LEU A 8 1.88 7.03 -7.54
CA LEU A 8 0.89 6.57 -6.54
C LEU A 8 1.49 5.59 -5.56
N ALA A 9 2.24 4.59 -6.04
CA ALA A 9 2.85 3.59 -5.18
C ALA A 9 3.82 4.23 -4.17
N ARG A 10 4.68 5.16 -4.62
CA ARG A 10 5.59 5.89 -3.72
C ARG A 10 4.84 6.75 -2.71
N ALA A 11 3.84 7.50 -3.15
CA ALA A 11 3.01 8.33 -2.27
C ALA A 11 2.25 7.47 -1.23
N LEU A 12 1.83 6.27 -1.62
CA LEU A 12 1.17 5.33 -0.72
C LEU A 12 2.13 4.76 0.31
N GLN A 13 3.35 4.42 -0.08
CA GLN A 13 4.40 3.93 0.83
C GLN A 13 4.76 4.96 1.91
N THR A 14 4.65 6.25 1.61
CA THR A 14 4.90 7.33 2.60
C THR A 14 3.69 7.63 3.50
N ALA A 15 2.49 7.12 3.16
CA ALA A 15 1.26 7.31 3.92
C ALA A 15 1.21 6.40 5.16
N THR A 16 1.93 6.78 6.21
CA THR A 16 2.12 5.97 7.44
C THR A 16 0.83 5.67 8.21
N HIS A 17 -0.24 6.44 8.00
CA HIS A 17 -1.56 6.19 8.59
C HIS A 17 -2.32 5.02 7.96
N ILE A 18 -1.82 4.46 6.85
CA ILE A 18 -2.38 3.31 6.15
C ILE A 18 -1.58 2.07 6.54
N ALA A 19 -2.22 1.16 7.26
CA ALA A 19 -1.60 -0.08 7.74
C ALA A 19 -1.15 -0.98 6.58
N ASP A 20 -2.02 -1.16 5.57
CA ASP A 20 -1.80 -2.08 4.45
C ASP A 20 -0.99 -1.48 3.29
N ARG A 21 -0.35 -0.32 3.51
CA ARG A 21 0.25 0.49 2.44
C ARG A 21 1.24 -0.27 1.54
N GLU A 22 2.01 -1.20 2.09
CA GLU A 22 2.96 -2.00 1.31
C GLU A 22 2.26 -2.99 0.38
N GLN A 23 1.21 -3.66 0.87
CA GLN A 23 0.38 -4.57 0.06
C GLN A 23 -0.30 -3.80 -1.07
N LEU A 24 -0.89 -2.66 -0.74
CA LEU A 24 -1.59 -1.81 -1.72
C LEU A 24 -0.61 -1.24 -2.75
N ALA A 25 0.60 -0.84 -2.35
CA ALA A 25 1.63 -0.33 -3.26
C ALA A 25 2.16 -1.45 -4.17
N ALA A 26 2.36 -2.67 -3.65
CA ALA A 26 2.71 -3.83 -4.46
C ALA A 26 1.64 -4.12 -5.52
N PHE A 27 0.35 -4.05 -5.14
CA PHE A 27 -0.76 -4.18 -6.10
C PHE A 27 -0.71 -3.11 -7.19
N ILE A 28 -0.45 -1.85 -6.82
CA ILE A 28 -0.29 -0.76 -7.81
C ILE A 28 0.85 -1.06 -8.76
N LEU A 29 1.99 -1.58 -8.29
CA LEU A 29 3.17 -1.79 -9.13
C LEU A 29 3.09 -3.05 -10.01
N ASP A 30 2.19 -3.99 -9.70
CA ASP A 30 1.99 -5.21 -10.49
C ASP A 30 1.65 -4.88 -11.96
N ASP A 31 2.28 -5.58 -12.90
CA ASP A 31 2.14 -5.31 -14.34
C ASP A 31 0.71 -5.55 -14.85
N ALA A 32 -0.04 -6.49 -14.26
CA ALA A 32 -1.42 -6.77 -14.63
C ALA A 32 -2.40 -5.70 -14.12
N THR A 33 -1.96 -4.84 -13.19
CA THR A 33 -2.77 -3.74 -12.67
C THR A 33 -2.78 -2.58 -13.64
N ALA A 34 -3.97 -2.19 -14.09
CA ALA A 34 -4.16 -1.05 -14.98
C ALA A 34 -5.14 -0.03 -14.38
N PHE A 35 -4.99 1.24 -14.77
CA PHE A 35 -6.00 2.25 -14.47
C PHE A 35 -7.33 1.87 -15.13
N ALA A 36 -8.41 1.94 -14.37
CA ALA A 36 -9.76 1.83 -14.88
C ALA A 36 -10.30 3.24 -15.18
N GLY A 37 -11.18 3.35 -16.17
CA GLY A 37 -11.89 4.61 -16.43
C GLY A 37 -12.70 5.03 -15.21
N ASN A 38 -12.50 6.26 -14.75
CA ASN A 38 -13.31 6.88 -13.71
C ASN A 38 -13.99 8.14 -14.28
N PRO A 39 -15.27 8.07 -14.68
CA PRO A 39 -15.99 9.23 -15.21
C PRO A 39 -16.27 10.30 -14.14
N PHE A 40 -16.15 9.96 -12.86
CA PHE A 40 -16.41 10.85 -11.73
C PHE A 40 -15.22 10.81 -10.75
N PRO A 41 -14.04 11.33 -11.16
CA PRO A 41 -12.85 11.28 -10.34
C PRO A 41 -12.92 12.26 -9.17
N ASN A 42 -13.69 13.34 -9.29
CA ASN A 42 -13.82 14.35 -8.25
C ASN A 42 -15.03 14.04 -7.37
N LEU A 43 -14.80 13.99 -6.06
CA LEU A 43 -15.83 13.80 -5.05
C LEU A 43 -15.49 14.61 -3.79
N THR A 44 -16.41 14.66 -2.83
CA THR A 44 -16.15 15.27 -1.52
C THR A 44 -15.86 14.19 -0.47
N ALA A 45 -15.16 14.55 0.61
CA ALA A 45 -14.90 13.65 1.72
C ALA A 45 -16.20 13.08 2.33
N GLY A 46 -17.25 13.90 2.43
CA GLY A 46 -18.57 13.46 2.88
C GLY A 46 -19.20 12.42 1.97
N ALA A 47 -19.15 12.64 0.65
CA ALA A 47 -19.65 11.66 -0.33
C ALA A 47 -18.86 10.36 -0.26
N ALA A 48 -17.52 10.44 -0.19
CA ALA A 48 -16.65 9.29 -0.02
C ALA A 48 -17.04 8.47 1.23
N LEU A 49 -17.22 9.15 2.36
CA LEU A 49 -17.50 8.50 3.64
C LEU A 49 -18.82 7.72 3.59
N GLN A 50 -19.87 8.32 3.03
CA GLN A 50 -21.16 7.66 2.89
C GLN A 50 -21.06 6.44 1.97
N THR A 51 -20.44 6.60 0.79
CA THR A 51 -20.24 5.49 -0.16
C THR A 51 -19.50 4.32 0.48
N TRP A 52 -18.41 4.59 1.19
CA TRP A 52 -17.57 3.54 1.76
C TRP A 52 -18.15 2.90 3.03
N ARG A 53 -18.99 3.61 3.78
CA ARG A 53 -19.77 3.01 4.87
C ARG A 53 -20.77 1.99 4.32
N THR A 54 -21.49 2.33 3.26
CA THR A 54 -22.41 1.39 2.61
C THR A 54 -21.65 0.18 2.07
N ARG A 55 -20.53 0.40 1.36
CA ARG A 55 -19.69 -0.70 0.85
C ARG A 55 -19.12 -1.59 1.93
N ALA A 56 -18.83 -1.08 3.12
CA ALA A 56 -18.34 -1.90 4.24
C ALA A 56 -19.35 -2.98 4.61
N ILE A 57 -20.64 -2.62 4.68
CA ILE A 57 -21.74 -3.54 4.98
C ILE A 57 -21.89 -4.57 3.84
N GLU A 58 -21.84 -4.10 2.59
CA GLU A 58 -21.93 -4.97 1.41
C GLU A 58 -20.78 -5.98 1.34
N PHE A 59 -19.55 -5.56 1.65
CA PHE A 59 -18.39 -6.43 1.61
C PHE A 59 -18.48 -7.54 2.65
N GLU A 60 -18.93 -7.21 3.86
CA GLU A 60 -19.16 -8.18 4.93
C GLU A 60 -20.24 -9.20 4.53
N GLY A 61 -21.40 -8.72 4.07
CA GLY A 61 -22.51 -9.59 3.65
C GLY A 61 -22.20 -10.48 2.44
N ALA A 62 -21.28 -10.07 1.57
CA ALA A 62 -20.90 -10.79 0.36
C ALA A 62 -19.59 -11.60 0.49
N GLU A 63 -19.01 -11.71 1.69
CA GLU A 63 -17.73 -12.40 1.92
C GLU A 63 -16.61 -11.90 0.98
N ILE A 64 -16.58 -10.59 0.72
CA ILE A 64 -15.53 -9.97 -0.09
C ILE A 64 -14.32 -9.75 0.81
N ALA A 65 -13.12 -10.12 0.37
CA ALA A 65 -11.91 -9.75 1.09
C ALA A 65 -11.50 -8.29 0.77
N TRP A 66 -11.11 -7.52 1.78
CA TRP A 66 -10.65 -6.12 1.62
C TRP A 66 -9.44 -5.76 2.49
N ALA A 67 -8.67 -4.77 2.04
CA ALA A 67 -7.57 -4.14 2.78
C ALA A 67 -7.71 -2.60 2.72
N GLY A 68 -7.27 -1.89 3.77
CA GLY A 68 -7.26 -0.43 3.82
C GLY A 68 -8.57 0.26 4.19
N LEU A 69 -9.72 -0.43 4.17
CA LEU A 69 -11.05 0.15 4.42
C LEU A 69 -11.17 0.90 5.75
N GLY A 70 -10.73 0.28 6.86
CA GLY A 70 -10.78 0.92 8.16
C GLY A 70 -9.89 2.17 8.25
N CYS A 71 -8.75 2.19 7.55
CA CYS A 71 -7.89 3.36 7.48
C CYS A 71 -8.54 4.48 6.66
N LEU A 72 -9.19 4.16 5.54
CA LEU A 72 -9.93 5.12 4.73
C LEU A 72 -11.07 5.75 5.53
N LEU A 73 -11.92 4.96 6.17
CA LEU A 73 -13.07 5.47 6.94
C LEU A 73 -12.62 6.43 8.05
N ARG A 74 -11.60 6.04 8.83
CA ARG A 74 -11.03 6.90 9.88
C ARG A 74 -10.41 8.20 9.34
N ALA A 75 -9.81 8.16 8.15
CA ALA A 75 -9.25 9.36 7.53
C ALA A 75 -10.39 10.31 7.11
N LEU A 76 -11.41 9.79 6.43
CA LEU A 76 -12.55 10.56 5.96
C LEU A 76 -13.39 11.17 7.11
N GLU A 77 -13.53 10.46 8.23
CA GLU A 77 -14.22 10.97 9.43
C GLU A 77 -13.56 12.20 10.06
N ARG A 78 -12.26 12.39 9.84
CA ARG A 78 -11.50 13.54 10.36
C ARG A 78 -11.46 14.73 9.40
N MET A 79 -11.98 14.56 8.19
CA MET A 79 -11.97 15.59 7.15
C MET A 79 -13.23 16.46 7.21
N GLN A 80 -13.13 17.67 6.65
CA GLN A 80 -14.32 18.49 6.44
C GLN A 80 -15.19 17.88 5.35
N THR A 81 -16.50 17.83 5.54
CA THR A 81 -17.44 17.16 4.63
C THR A 81 -17.34 17.61 3.17
N ARG A 82 -17.03 18.89 2.93
CA ARG A 82 -16.92 19.50 1.59
C ARG A 82 -15.49 19.50 1.03
N GLU A 83 -14.52 18.94 1.74
CA GLU A 83 -13.14 18.88 1.26
C GLU A 83 -13.07 18.05 -0.02
N PRO A 84 -12.46 18.58 -1.11
CA PRO A 84 -12.40 17.89 -2.38
C PRO A 84 -11.38 16.74 -2.36
N LEU A 85 -11.75 15.66 -3.03
CA LEU A 85 -10.95 14.46 -3.21
C LEU A 85 -10.95 14.03 -4.66
N VAL A 86 -9.84 13.45 -5.08
CA VAL A 86 -9.69 12.74 -6.35
C VAL A 86 -9.61 11.25 -6.08
N GLN A 87 -10.38 10.47 -6.83
CA GLN A 87 -10.41 9.02 -6.79
C GLN A 87 -9.74 8.45 -8.03
N GLU A 88 -8.70 7.66 -7.80
CA GLU A 88 -8.07 6.80 -8.79
C GLU A 88 -8.59 5.37 -8.63
N ILE A 89 -8.86 4.70 -9.74
CA ILE A 89 -9.28 3.30 -9.76
C ILE A 89 -8.23 2.50 -10.51
N LEU A 90 -7.66 1.50 -9.86
CA LEU A 90 -6.75 0.54 -10.46
C LEU A 90 -7.35 -0.85 -10.34
N ARG A 91 -7.25 -1.67 -11.39
CA ARG A 91 -7.84 -3.00 -11.38
C ARG A 91 -6.98 -4.04 -12.05
N THR A 92 -7.14 -5.27 -11.58
CA THR A 92 -6.80 -6.51 -12.28
C THR A 92 -8.12 -7.23 -12.63
N ALA A 93 -8.06 -8.43 -13.21
CA ALA A 93 -9.28 -9.21 -13.47
C ALA A 93 -10.06 -9.64 -12.18
N PRO A 94 -9.37 -9.99 -11.07
CA PRO A 94 -10.06 -10.35 -9.82
C PRO A 94 -10.15 -9.26 -8.74
N HIS A 95 -9.35 -8.18 -8.82
CA HIS A 95 -9.27 -7.19 -7.75
C HIS A 95 -9.39 -5.76 -8.23
N THR A 96 -9.92 -4.91 -7.36
CA THR A 96 -10.05 -3.46 -7.60
C THR A 96 -9.49 -2.70 -6.41
N LEU A 97 -8.62 -1.74 -6.70
CA LEU A 97 -8.10 -0.75 -5.77
C LEU A 97 -8.74 0.59 -6.07
N TYR A 98 -9.26 1.23 -5.03
CA TYR A 98 -9.65 2.63 -5.03
C TYR A 98 -8.66 3.42 -4.18
N LEU A 99 -8.12 4.50 -4.71
CA LEU A 99 -7.16 5.35 -4.02
C LEU A 99 -7.67 6.79 -4.02
N PHE A 100 -7.64 7.44 -2.86
CA PHE A 100 -8.11 8.80 -2.65
C PHE A 100 -6.95 9.73 -2.32
N HIS A 101 -6.87 10.87 -3.00
CA HIS A 101 -5.87 11.90 -2.72
C HIS A 101 -6.45 13.31 -2.92
N ARG A 102 -5.74 14.35 -2.43
CA ARG A 102 -6.18 15.76 -2.48
C ARG A 102 -5.98 16.46 -3.83
N GLY A 103 -5.93 15.71 -4.93
CA GLY A 103 -5.72 16.24 -6.29
C GLY A 103 -4.27 16.50 -6.72
N ASP A 104 -3.30 16.42 -5.82
CA ASP A 104 -1.85 16.58 -6.11
C ASP A 104 -1.16 15.26 -6.54
N GLY A 105 -1.87 14.13 -6.48
CA GLY A 105 -1.35 12.79 -6.75
C GLY A 105 -0.35 12.27 -5.71
N CYS A 106 -0.14 12.99 -4.61
CA CYS A 106 0.90 12.71 -3.62
C CYS A 106 0.37 12.69 -2.18
N SER A 107 -0.64 13.50 -1.86
CA SER A 107 -1.28 13.55 -0.56
C SER A 107 -2.36 12.48 -0.45
N ILE A 108 -1.94 11.24 -0.18
CA ILE A 108 -2.85 10.11 -0.04
C ILE A 108 -3.68 10.24 1.23
N VAL A 109 -5.00 10.19 1.04
CA VAL A 109 -5.99 10.22 2.13
C VAL A 109 -6.27 8.80 2.61
N GLY A 110 -6.47 7.87 1.66
CA GLY A 110 -6.71 6.47 1.96
C GLY A 110 -6.83 5.64 0.69
N ALA A 111 -6.83 4.32 0.83
CA ALA A 111 -7.02 3.41 -0.28
C ALA A 111 -7.71 2.14 0.20
N VAL A 112 -8.46 1.50 -0.70
CA VAL A 112 -9.18 0.24 -0.43
C VAL A 112 -8.97 -0.71 -1.59
N LEU A 113 -8.35 -1.85 -1.31
CA LEU A 113 -8.25 -2.98 -2.24
C LEU A 113 -9.31 -3.99 -1.86
N HIS A 114 -10.07 -4.49 -2.84
CA HIS A 114 -10.98 -5.59 -2.61
C HIS A 114 -10.95 -6.61 -3.76
N GLY A 115 -11.30 -7.86 -3.43
CA GLY A 115 -11.49 -8.92 -4.40
C GLY A 115 -12.94 -9.03 -4.90
N LYS A 116 -13.17 -10.08 -5.68
CA LYS A 116 -14.51 -10.65 -5.89
C LYS A 116 -14.97 -11.42 -4.65
N PRO A 117 -16.28 -11.74 -4.52
CA PRO A 117 -16.80 -12.58 -3.45
C PRO A 117 -16.01 -13.87 -3.30
N ARG A 118 -15.62 -14.21 -2.05
CA ARG A 118 -14.85 -15.40 -1.68
C ARG A 118 -13.47 -15.53 -2.34
N GLN A 119 -12.95 -14.45 -2.92
CA GLN A 119 -11.62 -14.43 -3.51
C GLN A 119 -10.63 -13.73 -2.57
N PRO A 120 -9.52 -14.39 -2.19
CA PRO A 120 -8.53 -13.78 -1.31
C PRO A 120 -7.83 -12.61 -1.99
N LEU A 121 -7.30 -11.68 -1.18
CA LEU A 121 -6.45 -10.60 -1.67
C LEU A 121 -5.07 -11.13 -2.09
N PRO A 122 -4.41 -10.46 -3.04
CA PRO A 122 -3.03 -10.76 -3.36
C PRO A 122 -2.17 -10.51 -2.12
N ALA A 123 -1.32 -11.47 -1.76
CA ALA A 123 -0.37 -11.29 -0.68
C ALA A 123 0.57 -10.13 -1.02
N ALA A 124 0.96 -9.35 -0.01
CA ALA A 124 2.10 -8.47 -0.17
C ALA A 124 3.31 -9.35 -0.52
N ILE A 125 3.89 -9.17 -1.69
CA ILE A 125 5.20 -9.74 -1.97
C ILE A 125 6.16 -8.98 -1.04
N SER A 126 6.34 -9.50 0.17
CA SER A 126 7.50 -9.12 0.96
C SER A 126 8.70 -9.47 0.08
N PRO A 127 9.58 -8.53 -0.30
CA PRO A 127 10.87 -8.93 -0.80
C PRO A 127 11.45 -9.76 0.32
N ALA A 128 11.55 -11.08 0.10
CA ALA A 128 12.14 -11.99 1.06
C ALA A 128 13.45 -11.32 1.47
N ARG A 129 13.53 -10.88 2.74
CA ARG A 129 14.71 -10.21 3.27
C ARG A 129 15.83 -11.19 2.97
N ALA A 130 16.64 -10.91 1.95
CA ALA A 130 17.70 -11.80 1.54
C ALA A 130 18.55 -11.99 2.79
N VAL A 131 18.42 -13.15 3.42
CA VAL A 131 19.19 -13.52 4.59
C VAL A 131 20.59 -13.64 4.04
N ARG A 132 21.34 -12.54 4.09
CA ARG A 132 22.76 -12.56 3.73
C ARG A 132 23.36 -13.69 4.54
N PRO A 133 23.98 -14.71 3.92
CA PRO A 133 24.64 -15.74 4.68
C PRO A 133 25.67 -15.05 5.57
N LYS A 134 25.48 -15.22 6.88
CA LYS A 134 26.39 -14.70 7.89
C LYS A 134 27.68 -15.47 7.66
N ARG A 135 28.62 -14.87 6.90
CA ARG A 135 29.98 -15.40 6.78
C ARG A 135 30.50 -15.54 8.20
N SER A 136 30.58 -16.78 8.67
CA SER A 136 31.34 -17.16 9.84
C SER A 136 32.72 -16.55 9.66
N ARG A 137 33.01 -15.49 10.44
CA ARG A 137 34.37 -14.99 10.59
C ARG A 137 35.09 -16.09 11.36
N GLY A 138 35.77 -16.95 10.60
CA GLY A 138 36.71 -17.91 11.12
C GLY A 138 37.66 -17.21 12.08
N ALA A 139 37.88 -17.88 13.20
CA ALA A 139 38.66 -17.45 14.34
C ALA A 139 40.00 -16.85 13.92
N SER A 140 40.34 -15.78 14.63
CA SER A 140 41.66 -15.18 14.76
C SER A 140 42.77 -16.24 14.81
N ARG A 141 43.53 -16.36 13.73
CA ARG A 141 44.85 -16.97 13.77
C ARG A 141 45.82 -15.86 14.19
N GLN A 142 46.01 -15.77 15.49
CA GLN A 142 46.97 -14.93 16.18
C GLN A 142 48.35 -15.12 15.52
N LEU A 143 48.93 -14.00 15.07
CA LEU A 143 50.32 -13.89 14.67
C LEU A 143 51.13 -13.77 15.96
N ASP A 144 51.84 -14.82 16.36
CA ASP A 144 52.89 -14.70 17.36
C ASP A 144 54.14 -14.12 16.67
N LEU A 145 54.36 -12.83 16.91
CA LEU A 145 55.55 -12.08 16.52
C LEU A 145 56.30 -11.68 17.80
N PHE A 146 57.12 -12.56 18.37
CA PHE A 146 58.24 -12.16 19.21
C PHE A 146 59.36 -13.21 19.12
N ASP A 147 60.40 -12.84 18.39
CA ASP A 147 61.71 -13.45 18.45
C ASP A 147 62.64 -12.50 19.23
N LEU A 148 63.56 -13.11 20.00
CA LEU A 148 64.83 -12.57 20.52
C LEU A 148 64.84 -11.54 21.69
N SER A 149 65.41 -11.98 22.81
CA SER A 149 66.54 -11.27 23.42
C SER A 149 67.48 -12.24 24.16
N ILE A 150 68.74 -12.16 23.78
CA ILE A 150 69.93 -12.74 24.43
C ILE A 150 70.25 -11.96 25.70
N ALA A 151 70.63 -12.66 26.78
CA ALA A 151 71.75 -12.36 27.69
C ALA A 151 71.95 -13.52 28.66
#